data_AF-A0A846CLB6-F1
#
_entry.id   AF-A0A846CLB6-F1
#
_cell.length_a   1.000
_cell.length_b   1.000
_cell.length_c   1.000
_cell.angle_alpha   90.00
_cell.angle_beta   90.00
_cell.angle_gamma   90.00
#
_symmetry.space_group_name_H-M   'P 1'
#
loop_
_entity.id
_entity.type
_entity.pdbx_description
1 polymer ?
#
loop_
_entity_poly.entity_id
_entity_poly.type
_entity_poly.pdbx_seq_one_letter_code
_entity_poly.pdbx_strand_id
1 'polypeptide(L)'
;MIDDKNQKIPLWRDERFWRIALQVLAIVIFVVVVAIMISNLSRNLAQQGTKFGFSFLDNEAGFSISESLIPYKPKDPYTQVLLAGLVNSLRVMILGIL
;
A
#
# COMPACT_ATOMS: atom_id res chain seq x y z
N MET A 1 58.21 -25.99 -10.49
CA MET A 1 57.88 -24.68 -9.89
C MET A 1 57.24 -23.86 -10.99
N ILE A 2 55.91 -23.89 -11.10
CA ILE A 2 55.14 -22.92 -11.88
C ILE A 2 54.02 -22.49 -10.94
N ASP A 3 54.16 -21.24 -10.51
CA ASP A 3 53.22 -20.50 -9.69
C ASP A 3 52.20 -19.89 -10.65
N ASP A 4 50.92 -20.22 -10.49
CA ASP A 4 49.84 -19.37 -11.01
C ASP A 4 48.58 -19.56 -10.15
N LYS A 5 48.73 -19.11 -8.90
CA LYS A 5 47.59 -18.82 -8.04
C LYS A 5 46.72 -17.76 -8.71
N ASN A 6 45.40 -18.01 -8.68
CA ASN A 6 44.34 -17.01 -8.79
C ASN A 6 43.77 -16.74 -10.20
N GLN A 7 43.22 -17.76 -10.87
CA GLN A 7 42.23 -17.54 -11.92
C GLN A 7 40.94 -16.98 -11.31
N LYS A 8 40.83 -15.65 -11.26
CA LYS A 8 39.58 -14.97 -10.93
C LYS A 8 38.56 -15.26 -12.03
N ILE A 9 37.45 -15.91 -11.66
CA ILE A 9 36.34 -16.14 -12.59
C ILE A 9 35.85 -14.76 -13.07
N PRO A 10 35.79 -14.51 -14.38
CA PRO A 10 35.35 -13.21 -14.87
C PRO A 10 33.90 -12.92 -14.47
N LEU A 11 33.64 -11.68 -14.01
CA LEU A 11 32.36 -11.27 -13.40
C LEU A 11 31.14 -11.54 -14.28
N TRP A 12 31.27 -11.43 -15.60
CA TRP A 12 30.19 -11.68 -16.56
C TRP A 12 29.82 -13.16 -16.72
N ARG A 13 30.69 -14.08 -16.31
CA ARG A 13 30.47 -15.54 -16.32
C ARG A 13 30.12 -16.08 -14.93
N ASP A 14 30.11 -15.25 -13.91
CA ASP A 14 29.74 -15.64 -12.55
C ASP A 14 28.21 -15.57 -12.38
N GLU A 15 27.59 -16.71 -12.10
CA GLU A 15 26.16 -16.83 -11.84
C GLU A 15 25.71 -15.99 -10.63
N ARG A 16 26.59 -15.87 -9.62
CA ARG A 16 26.30 -15.08 -8.41
C ARG A 16 26.16 -13.60 -8.74
N PHE A 17 26.99 -13.10 -9.67
CA PHE A 17 26.92 -11.71 -10.11
C PHE A 17 25.58 -11.41 -10.80
N TRP A 18 25.16 -12.25 -11.76
CA TRP A 18 23.89 -12.07 -12.47
C TRP A 18 22.67 -12.19 -11.55
N ARG A 19 22.70 -13.11 -10.57
CA ARG A 19 21.62 -13.24 -9.60
C ARG A 19 21.42 -11.96 -8.78
N ILE A 20 22.51 -11.37 -8.29
CA ILE A 20 22.46 -10.13 -7.52
C ILE A 20 22.08 -8.95 -8.43
N ALA A 21 22.66 -8.86 -9.63
CA ALA A 21 22.37 -7.80 -10.58
C ALA A 21 20.90 -7.75 -10.97
N LEU A 22 20.28 -8.91 -11.26
CA LEU A 22 18.86 -9.00 -11.58
C LEU A 22 17.96 -8.67 -10.38
N GLN A 23 18.34 -9.09 -9.16
CA GLN A 23 17.59 -8.73 -7.95
C GLN A 23 17.62 -7.22 -7.69
N VAL A 24 18.79 -6.58 -7.82
CA VAL A 24 18.93 -5.13 -7.69
C VAL A 24 18.13 -4.42 -8.78
N LEU A 25 18.21 -4.89 -10.02
CA LEU A 25 17.43 -4.35 -11.13
C LEU A 25 15.92 -4.44 -10.85
N ALA A 26 15.43 -5.58 -10.36
CA ALA A 26 14.03 -5.76 -10.00
C ALA A 26 13.58 -4.79 -8.90
N ILE A 27 14.41 -4.58 -7.86
CA ILE A 27 14.13 -3.60 -6.80
C ILE A 27 14.09 -2.18 -7.37
N VAL A 28 15.04 -1.82 -8.23
CA VAL A 28 15.08 -0.49 -8.88
C VAL A 28 13.82 -0.28 -9.71
N ILE A 29 13.43 -1.25 -10.54
CA ILE A 29 12.21 -1.18 -11.34
C ILE A 29 10.99 -1.02 -10.43
N PHE A 30 10.89 -1.82 -9.37
CA PHE A 30 9.79 -1.73 -8.41
C PHE A 30 9.70 -0.34 -7.76
N VAL A 31 10.82 0.20 -7.27
CA VAL A 31 10.87 1.54 -6.66
C VAL A 31 10.45 2.61 -7.67
N VAL A 32 10.92 2.52 -8.93
CA VAL A 32 10.54 3.46 -9.99
C VAL A 32 9.03 3.40 -10.27
N VAL A 33 8.46 2.20 -10.38
CA VAL A 33 7.01 2.02 -10.61
C VAL A 33 6.20 2.61 -9.46
N VAL A 34 6.59 2.31 -8.21
CA VAL A 34 5.92 2.86 -7.02
C VAL A 34 6.04 4.38 -6.97
N ALA A 35 7.22 4.94 -7.27
CA ALA A 35 7.42 6.38 -7.30
C ALA A 35 6.55 7.06 -8.37
N ILE A 36 6.44 6.46 -9.56
CA ILE A 36 5.55 6.94 -10.62
C ILE A 36 4.09 6.90 -10.14
N MET A 37 3.63 5.79 -9.55
CA MET A 37 2.27 5.65 -9.02
C MET A 37 1.96 6.71 -7.96
N ILE A 38 2.81 6.88 -6.94
CA ILE A 38 2.62 7.87 -5.88
C ILE A 38 2.59 9.28 -6.47
N SER A 39 3.49 9.59 -7.41
CA SER A 39 3.53 10.91 -8.04
C SER A 39 2.26 11.20 -8.86
N ASN A 40 1.76 10.20 -9.60
CA ASN A 40 0.51 10.32 -10.36
C ASN A 40 -0.68 10.49 -9.42
N LEU A 41 -0.77 9.65 -8.39
CA LEU A 41 -1.84 9.72 -7.40
C LEU A 41 -1.84 11.08 -6.69
N SER A 42 -0.69 11.55 -6.22
CA SER A 42 -0.58 12.85 -5.57
C SER A 42 -0.98 14.00 -6.49
N ARG A 43 -0.62 13.94 -7.79
CA ARG A 43 -1.05 14.96 -8.78
C ARG A 43 -2.56 14.94 -9.01
N ASN A 44 -3.14 13.75 -9.18
CA ASN A 44 -4.58 13.59 -9.38
C ASN A 44 -5.38 14.08 -8.17
N LEU A 45 -4.94 13.72 -6.95
CA LEU A 45 -5.61 14.17 -5.72
C LEU A 45 -5.47 15.68 -5.54
N ALA A 46 -4.29 16.25 -5.80
CA ALA A 46 -4.08 17.69 -5.70
C ALA A 46 -4.99 18.48 -6.66
N GLN A 47 -5.25 17.96 -7.86
CA GLN A 47 -6.23 18.53 -8.80
C GLN A 47 -7.67 18.41 -8.30
N GLN A 48 -7.98 17.37 -7.53
CA GLN A 48 -9.29 17.16 -6.89
C GLN A 48 -9.43 17.90 -5.55
N GLY A 49 -8.48 18.78 -5.20
CA GLY A 49 -8.49 19.54 -3.95
C GLY A 49 -8.22 18.72 -2.69
N THR A 50 -7.84 17.45 -2.83
CA THR A 50 -7.52 16.56 -1.70
C THR A 50 -6.03 16.27 -1.65
N LYS A 51 -5.45 16.17 -0.47
CA LYS A 51 -4.04 15.78 -0.32
C LYS A 51 -3.96 14.26 -0.19
N PHE A 52 -2.94 13.66 -0.78
CA PHE A 52 -2.61 12.26 -0.52
C PHE A 52 -2.35 12.07 0.99
N GLY A 53 -3.12 11.18 1.63
CA GLY A 53 -3.02 10.92 3.06
C GLY A 53 -4.37 10.50 3.66
N PHE A 54 -4.42 10.46 4.99
CA PHE A 54 -5.59 10.04 5.76
C PHE A 54 -6.49 11.19 6.22
N SER A 55 -6.20 12.43 5.80
CA SER A 55 -7.00 13.61 6.17
C SER A 55 -8.47 13.51 5.73
N PHE A 56 -8.79 12.62 4.77
CA PHE A 56 -10.17 12.36 4.37
C PHE A 56 -10.99 11.71 5.48
N LEU A 57 -10.35 11.03 6.44
CA LEU A 57 -11.02 10.36 7.55
C LEU A 57 -11.71 11.34 8.49
N ASP A 58 -11.21 12.58 8.56
CA ASP A 58 -11.77 13.65 9.38
C ASP A 58 -12.85 14.46 8.65
N ASN A 59 -13.02 14.25 7.34
CA ASN A 59 -14.07 14.92 6.57
C ASN A 59 -15.45 14.34 6.92
N GLU A 60 -16.48 15.19 6.85
CA GLU A 60 -17.87 14.74 6.99
C GLU A 60 -18.21 13.71 5.90
N ALA A 61 -18.81 12.60 6.29
CA ALA A 61 -19.10 11.52 5.35
C ALA A 61 -20.25 11.86 4.40
N GLY A 62 -21.24 12.64 4.83
CA GLY A 62 -22.26 13.23 3.96
C GLY A 62 -23.35 12.25 3.47
N PHE A 63 -23.32 10.99 3.90
CA PHE A 63 -24.35 9.99 3.62
C PHE A 63 -24.86 9.32 4.90
N SER A 64 -26.07 8.77 4.89
CA SER A 64 -26.64 8.02 6.02
C SER A 64 -26.44 6.51 5.84
N ILE A 65 -26.24 5.80 6.96
CA ILE A 65 -26.17 4.33 6.99
C ILE A 65 -27.52 3.80 7.47
N SER A 66 -28.13 2.87 6.73
CA SER A 66 -29.47 2.34 7.04
C SER A 66 -29.51 1.51 8.32
N GLU A 67 -28.45 0.74 8.60
CA GLU A 67 -28.33 -0.08 9.80
C GLU A 67 -26.93 0.11 10.39
N SER A 68 -26.85 0.57 11.64
CA SER A 68 -25.59 0.70 12.38
C SER A 68 -25.85 0.46 13.87
N LEU A 69 -25.02 -0.36 14.51
CA LEU A 69 -25.07 -0.57 15.96
C LEU A 69 -24.61 0.68 16.72
N ILE A 70 -23.63 1.39 16.15
CA ILE A 70 -23.13 2.67 16.65
C ILE A 70 -23.94 3.79 15.98
N PRO A 71 -24.63 4.65 16.75
CA PRO A 71 -25.36 5.78 16.18
C PRO A 71 -24.41 6.69 15.40
N TYR A 72 -24.74 6.91 14.12
CA TYR A 72 -23.98 7.74 13.21
C TYR A 72 -24.91 8.73 12.50
N LYS A 73 -24.45 9.97 12.35
CA LYS A 73 -25.12 11.03 11.60
C LYS A 73 -24.30 11.39 10.36
N PRO A 74 -24.92 11.80 9.23
CA PRO A 74 -24.19 12.21 8.02
C PRO A 74 -23.13 13.30 8.21
N LYS A 75 -23.21 14.07 9.30
CA LYS A 75 -22.25 15.13 9.66
C LYS A 75 -21.05 14.61 10.44
N ASP A 76 -21.07 13.34 10.86
CA ASP A 76 -19.94 12.74 11.56
C ASP A 76 -18.82 12.39 10.57
N PRO A 77 -17.56 12.36 11.03
CA PRO A 77 -16.40 12.07 10.19
C PRO A 77 -16.40 10.63 9.64
N TYR A 78 -15.73 10.43 8.51
CA TYR A 78 -15.52 9.11 7.89
C TYR A 78 -14.95 8.06 8.84
N THR A 79 -14.14 8.45 9.83
CA THR A 79 -13.67 7.56 10.90
C THR A 79 -14.80 6.83 11.61
N GLN A 80 -15.87 7.55 11.98
CA GLN A 80 -17.01 6.97 12.70
C GLN A 80 -17.80 6.02 11.80
N VAL A 81 -17.95 6.36 10.52
CA VAL A 81 -18.59 5.48 9.53
C VAL A 81 -17.86 4.15 9.39
N LEU A 82 -16.54 4.20 9.22
CA LEU A 82 -15.73 3.01 9.05
C LEU A 82 -15.78 2.13 10.30
N LEU A 83 -15.77 2.73 11.50
CA LEU A 83 -15.90 2.00 12.75
C LEU A 83 -17.29 1.35 12.89
N ALA A 84 -18.36 2.10 12.58
CA ALA A 84 -19.72 1.58 12.60
C ALA A 84 -19.89 0.40 11.64
N GLY A 85 -19.33 0.51 10.42
CA GLY A 85 -19.30 -0.57 9.43
C GLY A 85 -18.54 -1.80 9.93
N LEU A 86 -17.34 -1.61 10.49
CA LEU A 86 -16.53 -2.69 11.05
C LEU A 86 -17.26 -3.45 12.16
N VAL A 87 -17.90 -2.72 13.09
CA VAL A 87 -18.68 -3.32 14.19
C VAL A 87 -19.87 -4.10 13.66
N ASN A 88 -20.57 -3.59 12.65
CA ASN A 88 -21.65 -4.32 12.01
C ASN A 88 -21.16 -5.61 11.33
N SER A 89 -20.05 -5.56 10.59
CA SER A 89 -19.47 -6.76 9.98
C SER A 89 -19.05 -7.80 11.02
N LEU A 90 -18.41 -7.38 12.11
CA LEU A 90 -18.07 -8.26 13.23
C LEU A 90 -19.29 -8.88 13.88
N ARG A 91 -20.37 -8.11 14.08
CA ARG A 91 -21.63 -8.61 14.62
C ARG A 91 -22.20 -9.72 13.73
N VAL A 92 -22.29 -9.50 12.42
CA VAL A 92 -22.80 -10.50 11.47
C VAL A 92 -21.93 -11.74 11.48
N MET A 93 -20.60 -11.59 11.51
CA MET A 93 -19.67 -12.72 11.60
C MET A 93 -19.86 -13.53 12.89
N ILE A 94 -19.97 -12.88 14.06
CA ILE A 94 -20.18 -13.56 15.34
C ILE A 94 -21.52 -14.30 15.35
N LEU A 95 -22.60 -13.65 14.92
CA LEU A 95 -23.92 -14.27 14.87
C LEU A 95 -24.01 -15.39 13.83
N GLY A 96 -23.22 -15.35 12.76
CA GLY A 96 -23.20 -16.40 11.73
C GLY A 96 -22.31 -17.60 12.07
N ILE A 97 -21.37 -17.46 13.02
CA ILE A 97 -20.49 -18.55 13.49
C ILE A 97 -21.13 -19.33 14.65
N LEU A 98 -21.96 -18.67 15.46
CA LEU A 98 -22.75 -19.29 16.53
C LEU A 98 -23.89 -20.14 15.96
#